data_AF-A0A838HLC8-F1
#
_entry.id   AF-A0A838HLC8-F1
#
_cell.length_a   1.000
_cell.length_b   1.000
_cell.length_c   1.000
_cell.angle_alpha   90.00
_cell.angle_beta   90.00
_cell.angle_gamma   90.00
#
_symmetry.space_group_name_H-M   'P 1'
#
loop_
_entity.id
_entity.type
_entity.pdbx_description
1 polymer ?
#
loop_
_entity_poly.entity_id
_entity_poly.type
_entity_poly.pdbx_seq_one_letter_code
_entity_poly.pdbx_strand_id
1 'polypeptide(L)'
;GTAYGLALRQRPVYGAEAQILYGITQGASARADRELATQEVIMLGAANLQPVADEQGLSVSALQDAVTVEVIGDSDVLRLQVADPDPSAALRTAELIAEGYVGSVTASSSSELADARAVFENRIEQLSEQLAAVEGRLEELDAQRPADAGSAQTPEERRLDLQSRALQQRLGDLQDQLTSVELEQAKTADVRILAAPELLGEPLAPKPAQAAAAGALVGIAIATAMIVLLTRGRRPESAWDR
;
A
#
# COMPACT_ATOMS: atom_id res chain seq x y z
N GLY A 1 -38.02 -2.89 -24.63
CA GLY A 1 -38.30 -1.48 -24.94
C GLY A 1 -37.86 -0.53 -23.83
N THR A 2 -38.33 -0.72 -22.60
CA THR A 2 -38.13 0.22 -21.47
C THR A 2 -36.69 0.28 -20.93
N ALA A 3 -35.93 -0.81 -20.95
CA ALA A 3 -34.52 -0.81 -20.50
C ALA A 3 -33.59 0.02 -21.41
N TYR A 4 -33.83 0.02 -22.73
CA TYR A 4 -33.05 0.81 -23.69
C TYR A 4 -33.31 2.32 -23.55
N GLY A 5 -34.55 2.70 -23.16
CA GLY A 5 -34.91 4.10 -22.92
C GLY A 5 -34.34 4.69 -21.62
N LEU A 6 -34.03 3.86 -20.62
CA LEU A 6 -33.38 4.30 -19.37
C LEU A 6 -31.87 4.50 -19.53
N ALA A 7 -31.20 3.65 -20.32
CA ALA A 7 -29.76 3.78 -20.59
C ALA A 7 -29.42 5.09 -21.32
N LEU A 8 -30.29 5.58 -22.21
CA LEU A 8 -30.12 6.86 -22.92
C LEU A 8 -30.27 8.11 -22.04
N ARG A 9 -30.72 7.97 -20.79
CA ARG A 9 -30.90 9.08 -19.84
C ARG A 9 -29.77 9.22 -18.83
N GLN A 10 -28.91 8.21 -18.70
CA GLN A 10 -27.74 8.29 -17.82
C GLN A 10 -26.64 9.09 -18.51
N ARG A 11 -26.01 10.02 -17.78
CA ARG A 11 -24.85 10.76 -18.29
C ARG A 11 -23.68 9.76 -18.46
N PRO A 12 -22.91 9.87 -19.55
CA PRO A 12 -21.71 9.06 -19.70
C PRO A 12 -20.74 9.37 -18.56
N VAL A 13 -20.08 8.34 -18.06
CA VAL A 13 -19.01 8.46 -17.08
C VAL A 13 -17.72 8.06 -17.78
N TYR A 14 -16.77 8.98 -17.84
CA TYR A 14 -15.45 8.75 -18.41
C TYR A 14 -14.53 8.17 -17.34
N GLY A 15 -13.49 7.47 -17.79
CA GLY A 15 -12.47 6.92 -16.91
C GLY A 15 -11.10 7.47 -17.25
N ALA A 16 -10.28 7.67 -16.23
CA ALA A 16 -8.84 7.81 -16.37
C ALA A 16 -8.14 6.64 -15.66
N GLU A 17 -7.04 6.16 -16.22
CA GLU A 17 -6.25 5.05 -15.68
C GLU A 17 -4.80 5.47 -15.47
N ALA A 18 -4.23 5.10 -14.33
CA ALA A 18 -2.80 5.16 -14.06
C ALA A 18 -2.30 3.80 -13.58
N GLN A 19 -1.03 3.49 -13.86
CA GLN A 19 -0.40 2.25 -13.41
C GLN A 19 0.80 2.58 -12.53
N ILE A 20 0.85 1.95 -11.35
CA ILE A 20 1.87 2.18 -10.34
C ILE A 20 2.59 0.86 -10.11
N LEU A 21 3.90 0.86 -10.30
CA LEU A 21 4.76 -0.28 -9.97
C LEU A 21 5.15 -0.17 -8.49
N TYR A 22 4.93 -1.24 -7.75
CA TYR A 22 5.34 -1.36 -6.35
C TYR A 22 6.41 -2.46 -6.25
N GLY A 23 7.69 -2.09 -6.16
CA GLY A 23 8.79 -3.06 -6.22
C GLY A 23 8.85 -4.02 -5.02
N ILE A 24 8.14 -5.15 -5.06
CA ILE A 24 8.23 -6.16 -3.99
C ILE A 24 9.54 -6.93 -4.14
N THR A 25 10.37 -6.93 -3.11
CA THR A 25 11.60 -7.72 -3.08
C THR A 25 11.23 -9.20 -3.16
N GLN A 26 11.74 -9.89 -4.19
CA GLN A 26 11.33 -11.26 -4.55
C GLN A 26 11.29 -12.21 -3.35
N GLY A 27 10.09 -12.70 -3.00
CA GLY A 27 9.90 -13.71 -1.96
C GLY A 27 8.43 -14.13 -1.82
N ALA A 28 8.15 -15.44 -1.98
CA ALA A 28 6.87 -16.14 -1.79
C ALA A 28 5.58 -15.33 -2.12
N SER A 29 4.99 -15.59 -3.30
CA SER A 29 3.78 -14.93 -3.84
C SER A 29 2.69 -14.59 -2.82
N ALA A 30 2.36 -15.50 -1.90
CA ALA A 30 1.32 -15.25 -0.88
C ALA A 30 1.64 -14.12 0.13
N ARG A 31 2.88 -13.66 0.26
CA ARG A 31 3.22 -12.43 1.00
C ARG A 31 3.02 -11.20 0.13
N ALA A 32 3.48 -11.25 -1.12
CA ALA A 32 3.29 -10.19 -2.10
C ALA A 32 1.81 -9.85 -2.29
N ASP A 33 0.94 -10.87 -2.44
CA ASP A 33 -0.51 -10.67 -2.61
C ASP A 33 -1.13 -9.91 -1.43
N ARG A 34 -0.73 -10.24 -0.19
CA ARG A 34 -1.22 -9.58 1.02
C ARG A 34 -0.69 -8.17 1.16
N GLU A 35 0.54 -7.94 0.75
CA GLU A 35 1.13 -6.61 0.73
C GLU A 35 0.42 -5.72 -0.29
N LEU A 36 0.21 -6.19 -1.53
CA LEU A 36 -0.54 -5.43 -2.55
C LEU A 36 -1.98 -5.14 -2.13
N ALA A 37 -2.68 -6.10 -1.53
CA ALA A 37 -4.02 -5.87 -0.97
C ALA A 37 -4.00 -4.83 0.16
N THR A 38 -2.94 -4.79 0.96
CA THR A 38 -2.76 -3.73 1.96
C THR A 38 -2.52 -2.38 1.29
N GLN A 39 -1.73 -2.34 0.21
CA GLN A 39 -1.49 -1.11 -0.54
C GLN A 39 -2.75 -0.56 -1.21
N GLU A 40 -3.65 -1.42 -1.70
CA GLU A 40 -4.96 -1.02 -2.20
C GLU A 40 -5.76 -0.25 -1.14
N VAL A 41 -5.83 -0.81 0.08
CA VAL A 41 -6.52 -0.17 1.22
C VAL A 41 -5.85 1.12 1.63
N ILE A 42 -4.51 1.18 1.63
CA ILE A 42 -3.77 2.40 1.97
C ILE A 42 -4.06 3.48 0.93
N MET A 43 -3.97 3.16 -0.36
CA MET A 43 -4.21 4.12 -1.45
C MET A 43 -5.63 4.71 -1.39
N LEU A 44 -6.64 3.89 -1.09
CA LEU A 44 -8.03 4.31 -0.90
C LEU A 44 -8.33 4.90 0.49
N GLY A 45 -7.33 4.93 1.37
CA GLY A 45 -7.44 5.45 2.72
C GLY A 45 -7.64 6.97 2.74
N ALA A 46 -8.37 7.45 3.74
CA ALA A 46 -8.68 8.88 3.89
C ALA A 46 -7.41 9.75 3.94
N ALA A 47 -6.30 9.26 4.49
CA ALA A 47 -5.04 10.00 4.54
C ALA A 47 -4.49 10.36 3.15
N ASN A 48 -4.69 9.49 2.15
CA ASN A 48 -4.23 9.73 0.77
C ASN A 48 -5.28 10.49 -0.06
N LEU A 49 -6.57 10.27 0.20
CA LEU A 49 -7.65 10.90 -0.57
C LEU A 49 -8.04 12.29 -0.06
N GLN A 50 -7.82 12.62 1.21
CA GLN A 50 -8.22 13.92 1.79
C GLN A 50 -7.57 15.12 1.08
N PRO A 51 -6.26 15.15 0.80
CA PRO A 51 -5.65 16.28 0.10
C PRO A 51 -6.28 16.52 -1.29
N VAL A 52 -6.58 15.44 -2.01
CA VAL A 52 -7.22 15.50 -3.33
C VAL A 52 -8.68 15.97 -3.21
N ALA A 53 -9.39 15.49 -2.18
CA ALA A 53 -10.76 15.91 -1.88
C ALA A 53 -10.84 17.41 -1.61
N ASP A 54 -9.91 17.93 -0.78
CA ASP A 54 -9.84 19.33 -0.42
C ASP A 54 -9.50 20.21 -1.64
N GLU A 55 -8.57 19.76 -2.50
CA GLU A 55 -8.18 20.48 -3.71
C GLU A 55 -9.32 20.56 -4.73
N GLN A 56 -10.13 19.51 -4.85
CA GLN A 56 -11.22 19.43 -5.83
C GLN A 56 -12.59 19.87 -5.27
N GLY A 57 -12.67 20.16 -3.97
CA GLY A 57 -13.95 20.47 -3.32
C GLY A 57 -14.91 19.28 -3.30
N LEU A 58 -14.38 18.05 -3.26
CA LEU A 58 -15.14 16.81 -3.18
C LEU A 58 -15.12 16.25 -1.76
N SER A 59 -16.01 15.31 -1.45
CA SER A 59 -15.90 14.54 -0.21
C SER A 59 -15.01 13.32 -0.43
N VAL A 60 -14.32 12.86 0.61
CA VAL A 60 -13.53 11.63 0.56
C VAL A 60 -14.40 10.44 0.14
N SER A 61 -15.64 10.35 0.65
CA SER A 61 -16.58 9.30 0.25
C SER A 61 -16.90 9.34 -1.24
N ALA A 62 -17.08 10.52 -1.83
CA ALA A 62 -17.33 10.65 -3.26
C ALA A 62 -16.12 10.19 -4.09
N LEU A 63 -14.90 10.47 -3.62
CA LEU A 63 -13.68 9.94 -4.24
C LEU A 63 -13.58 8.42 -4.08
N GLN A 64 -13.87 7.87 -2.90
CA GLN A 64 -13.85 6.42 -2.67
C GLN A 64 -14.85 5.68 -3.58
N ASP A 65 -16.00 6.27 -3.86
CA ASP A 65 -16.99 5.69 -4.79
C ASP A 65 -16.58 5.83 -6.26
N ALA A 66 -15.78 6.85 -6.59
CA ALA A 66 -15.32 7.15 -7.95
C ALA A 66 -14.00 6.45 -8.31
N VAL A 67 -13.24 6.00 -7.31
CA VAL A 67 -11.89 5.45 -7.49
C VAL A 67 -11.93 3.94 -7.29
N THR A 68 -11.28 3.20 -8.18
CA THR A 68 -11.09 1.76 -8.07
C THR A 68 -9.60 1.47 -8.22
N VAL A 69 -9.07 0.61 -7.35
CA VAL A 69 -7.67 0.19 -7.38
C VAL A 69 -7.66 -1.33 -7.47
N GLU A 70 -6.91 -1.88 -8.41
CA GLU A 70 -6.84 -3.33 -8.63
C GLU A 70 -5.39 -3.75 -8.90
N VAL A 71 -5.03 -4.95 -8.45
CA VAL A 71 -3.76 -5.59 -8.83
C VAL A 71 -3.90 -6.21 -10.22
N ILE A 72 -2.96 -5.94 -11.12
CA ILE A 72 -2.97 -6.52 -12.47
C ILE A 72 -2.41 -7.95 -12.44
N GLY A 73 -3.30 -8.95 -12.32
CA GLY A 73 -2.90 -10.37 -12.34
C GLY A 73 -1.96 -10.73 -11.19
N ASP A 74 -0.93 -11.53 -11.48
CA ASP A 74 0.13 -11.90 -10.52
C ASP A 74 1.35 -10.95 -10.65
N SER A 75 1.10 -9.65 -10.82
CA SER A 75 2.15 -8.65 -10.99
C SER A 75 2.20 -7.64 -9.85
N ASP A 76 3.33 -6.97 -9.73
CA ASP A 76 3.61 -5.90 -8.79
C ASP A 76 3.03 -4.54 -9.24
N VAL A 77 1.99 -4.56 -10.09
CA VAL A 77 1.41 -3.37 -10.69
C VAL A 77 0.01 -3.14 -10.16
N LEU A 78 -0.18 -1.98 -9.53
CA LEU A 78 -1.47 -1.45 -9.12
C LEU A 78 -2.04 -0.60 -10.26
N ARG A 79 -3.27 -0.90 -10.66
CA ARG A 79 -4.05 -0.11 -11.60
C ARG A 79 -5.02 0.76 -10.83
N LEU A 80 -4.84 2.07 -10.95
CA LEU A 80 -5.76 3.08 -10.43
C LEU A 80 -6.69 3.50 -11.56
N GLN A 81 -8.00 3.41 -11.34
CA GLN A 81 -9.02 3.93 -12.25
C GLN A 81 -9.89 4.95 -11.52
N VAL A 82 -10.16 6.07 -12.17
CA VAL A 82 -11.03 7.13 -11.65
C VAL A 82 -12.15 7.42 -12.61
N ALA A 83 -13.38 7.42 -12.11
CA ALA A 83 -14.60 7.63 -12.86
C ALA A 83 -15.18 9.04 -12.62
N ASP A 84 -15.36 9.83 -13.69
CA ASP A 84 -15.97 11.17 -13.60
C ASP A 84 -16.83 11.51 -14.84
N PRO A 85 -17.96 12.22 -14.70
CA PRO A 85 -18.71 12.75 -15.85
C PRO A 85 -17.92 13.72 -16.74
N ASP A 86 -16.91 14.41 -16.23
CA ASP A 86 -15.97 15.24 -16.98
C ASP A 86 -14.64 14.48 -17.17
N PRO A 87 -14.22 14.19 -18.42
CA PRO A 87 -12.97 13.50 -18.67
C PRO A 87 -11.76 14.27 -18.11
N SER A 88 -11.78 15.60 -18.15
CA SER A 88 -10.65 16.40 -17.65
C SER A 88 -10.52 16.28 -16.13
N ALA A 89 -11.65 16.18 -15.43
CA ALA A 89 -11.69 15.94 -13.99
C ALA A 89 -11.19 14.54 -13.65
N ALA A 90 -11.66 13.49 -14.36
CA ALA A 90 -11.18 12.12 -14.17
C ALA A 90 -9.65 12.03 -14.27
N LEU A 91 -9.08 12.63 -15.32
CA LEU A 91 -7.63 12.63 -15.55
C LEU A 91 -6.87 13.32 -14.42
N ARG A 92 -7.31 14.53 -14.05
CA ARG A 92 -6.67 15.31 -12.98
C ARG A 92 -6.74 14.60 -11.63
N THR A 93 -7.87 13.97 -11.32
CA THR A 93 -8.03 13.21 -10.08
C THR A 93 -7.11 11.99 -10.05
N ALA A 94 -7.01 11.25 -11.16
CA ALA A 94 -6.09 10.11 -11.25
C ALA A 94 -4.63 10.54 -11.06
N GLU A 95 -4.24 11.68 -11.64
CA GLU A 95 -2.91 12.29 -11.48
C GLU A 95 -2.63 12.64 -10.01
N LEU A 96 -3.51 13.42 -9.39
CA LEU A 96 -3.33 13.86 -8.00
C LEU A 96 -3.28 12.68 -7.01
N ILE A 97 -4.11 11.65 -7.21
CA ILE A 97 -4.08 10.45 -6.35
C ILE A 97 -2.79 9.66 -6.57
N ALA A 98 -2.38 9.42 -7.82
CA ALA A 98 -1.18 8.66 -8.13
C ALA A 98 0.08 9.35 -7.57
N GLU A 99 0.23 10.65 -7.79
CA GLU A 99 1.35 11.44 -7.28
C GLU A 99 1.32 11.52 -5.75
N GLY A 100 0.15 11.79 -5.16
CA GLY A 100 -0.02 11.88 -3.71
C GLY A 100 0.35 10.57 -3.01
N TYR A 101 -0.08 9.43 -3.56
CA TYR A 101 0.26 8.10 -3.02
C TYR A 101 1.75 7.78 -3.14
N VAL A 102 2.36 7.99 -4.32
CA VAL A 102 3.80 7.74 -4.50
C VAL A 102 4.62 8.63 -3.58
N GLY A 103 4.23 9.91 -3.45
CA GLY A 103 4.85 10.85 -2.53
C GLY A 103 4.72 10.44 -1.06
N SER A 104 3.55 9.98 -0.63
CA SER A 104 3.31 9.58 0.77
C SER A 104 4.07 8.32 1.15
N VAL A 105 4.14 7.33 0.26
CA VAL A 105 4.92 6.10 0.50
C VAL A 105 6.41 6.43 0.56
N THR A 106 6.92 7.21 -0.41
CA THR A 106 8.34 7.61 -0.46
C THR A 106 8.76 8.41 0.79
N ALA A 107 7.91 9.33 1.23
CA ALA A 107 8.15 10.12 2.44
C ALA A 107 8.14 9.25 3.70
N SER A 108 7.20 8.30 3.81
CA SER A 108 7.10 7.39 4.96
C SER A 108 8.34 6.51 5.07
N SER A 109 8.77 5.88 3.96
CA SER A 109 9.99 5.05 3.95
C SER A 109 11.26 5.84 4.29
N SER A 110 11.33 7.11 3.90
CA SER A 110 12.45 7.99 4.24
C SER A 110 12.45 8.33 5.74
N SER A 111 11.27 8.56 6.33
CA SER A 111 11.13 8.82 7.77
C SER A 111 11.52 7.60 8.60
N GLU A 112 11.03 6.42 8.24
CA GLU A 112 11.35 5.17 8.96
C GLU A 112 12.85 4.88 8.99
N LEU A 113 13.56 5.18 7.90
CA LEU A 113 15.02 5.10 7.88
C LEU A 113 15.67 6.08 8.85
N ALA A 114 15.25 7.34 8.81
CA ALA A 114 15.81 8.37 9.68
C ALA A 114 15.65 7.97 11.16
N ASP A 115 14.49 7.43 11.51
CA ASP A 115 14.20 6.90 12.84
C ASP A 115 15.08 5.70 13.19
N ALA A 116 15.19 4.71 12.28
CA ALA A 116 16.03 3.54 12.47
C ALA A 116 17.51 3.94 12.68
N ARG A 117 18.02 4.85 11.86
CA ARG A 117 19.38 5.39 11.97
C ARG A 117 19.60 6.09 13.30
N ALA A 118 18.67 6.94 13.73
CA ALA A 118 18.76 7.61 15.03
C ALA A 118 18.83 6.59 16.19
N VAL A 119 18.09 5.48 16.12
CA VAL A 119 18.17 4.42 17.13
C VAL A 119 19.56 3.77 17.17
N PHE A 120 20.16 3.49 16.00
CA PHE A 120 21.51 2.93 15.94
C PHE A 120 22.58 3.92 16.44
N GLU A 121 22.50 5.19 16.04
CA GLU A 121 23.42 6.23 16.47
C GLU A 121 23.42 6.40 18.00
N ASN A 122 22.23 6.48 18.61
CA ASN A 122 22.10 6.52 20.08
C ASN A 122 22.71 5.29 20.75
N ARG A 123 22.59 4.11 20.14
CA ARG A 123 23.16 2.87 20.70
C ARG A 123 24.68 2.83 20.60
N ILE A 124 25.23 3.33 19.50
CA ILE A 124 26.69 3.48 19.31
C ILE A 124 27.25 4.44 20.34
N GLU A 125 26.60 5.60 20.54
CA GLU A 125 27.00 6.58 21.55
C GLU A 125 27.04 5.95 22.96
N GLN A 126 25.95 5.30 23.37
CA GLN A 126 25.88 4.60 24.67
C GLN A 126 26.99 3.56 24.87
N LEU A 127 27.34 2.79 23.83
CA LEU A 127 28.41 1.79 23.92
C LEU A 127 29.80 2.44 23.93
N SER A 128 29.98 3.56 23.21
CA SER A 128 31.22 4.32 23.22
C SER A 128 31.49 4.96 24.58
N GLU A 129 30.46 5.49 25.25
CA GLU A 129 30.56 6.01 26.61
C GLU A 129 30.92 4.90 27.61
N GLN A 130 30.29 3.72 27.49
CA GLN A 130 30.63 2.56 28.32
C GLN A 130 32.06 2.09 28.11
N LEU A 131 32.54 2.11 26.86
CA LEU A 131 33.92 1.76 26.54
C LEU A 131 34.89 2.76 27.18
N ALA A 132 34.65 4.06 27.00
CA ALA A 132 35.46 5.12 27.59
C ALA A 132 35.49 5.05 29.12
N ALA A 133 34.38 4.69 29.77
CA ALA A 133 34.33 4.50 31.22
C ALA A 133 35.16 3.30 31.69
N VAL A 134 35.14 2.19 30.94
CA VAL A 134 35.96 1.00 31.22
C VAL A 134 37.45 1.30 31.02
N GLU A 135 37.80 2.01 29.94
CA GLU A 135 39.17 2.42 29.63
C GLU A 135 39.71 3.39 30.68
N GLY A 136 38.95 4.42 31.07
CA GLY A 136 39.34 5.34 32.13
C GLY A 136 39.56 4.63 33.48
N ARG A 137 38.78 3.59 33.78
CA ARG A 137 38.99 2.77 34.98
C ARG A 137 40.27 1.93 34.92
N LEU A 138 40.61 1.40 33.74
CA LEU A 138 41.88 0.69 33.53
C LEU A 138 43.08 1.63 33.73
N GLU A 139 43.02 2.85 33.20
CA GLU A 139 44.07 3.86 33.40
C GLU A 139 44.22 4.26 34.87
N GLU A 140 43.11 4.42 35.59
CA GLU A 140 43.11 4.74 37.02
C GLU A 140 43.77 3.62 37.85
N LEU A 141 43.49 2.35 37.51
CA LEU A 141 44.13 1.19 38.16
C LEU A 141 45.63 1.12 37.87
N ASP A 142 46.05 1.44 36.64
CA ASP A 142 47.46 1.46 36.28
C ASP A 142 48.22 2.58 37.02
N ALA A 143 47.61 3.76 37.16
CA ALA A 143 48.17 4.89 37.91
C ALA A 143 48.30 4.62 39.41
N GLN A 144 47.42 3.79 39.98
CA GLN A 144 47.47 3.39 41.39
C GLN A 144 48.48 2.26 41.67
N ARG A 145 49.11 1.70 40.63
CA ARG A 145 50.04 0.57 40.78
C ARG A 145 51.37 1.04 41.42
N PRO A 146 51.81 0.41 42.53
CA PRO A 146 53.13 0.68 43.11
C PRO A 146 54.26 0.31 42.13
N ALA A 147 55.30 1.14 42.03
CA ALA A 147 56.42 0.92 41.12
C ALA A 147 57.14 -0.44 41.30
N ASP A 148 57.05 -1.02 42.50
CA ASP A 148 57.70 -2.29 42.87
C ASP A 148 56.83 -3.54 42.62
N ALA A 149 55.56 -3.38 42.22
CA ALA A 149 54.58 -4.49 42.13
C ALA A 149 54.76 -5.41 40.90
N GLY A 150 55.69 -5.08 39.99
CA GLY A 150 55.93 -5.84 38.75
C GLY A 150 54.77 -5.75 37.75
N SER A 151 54.93 -6.43 36.60
CA SER A 151 54.03 -6.35 35.44
C SER A 151 52.78 -7.25 35.52
N ALA A 152 52.43 -7.76 36.71
CA ALA A 152 51.38 -8.76 36.85
C ALA A 152 49.99 -8.12 36.86
N GLN A 153 49.17 -8.44 35.86
CA GLN A 153 47.80 -7.92 35.77
C GLN A 153 46.91 -8.44 36.91
N THR A 154 46.18 -7.53 37.53
CA THR A 154 45.20 -7.87 38.57
C THR A 154 44.02 -8.65 37.95
N PRO A 155 43.29 -9.46 38.74
CA PRO A 155 42.07 -10.11 38.26
C PRO A 155 41.00 -9.12 37.77
N GLU A 156 40.95 -7.91 38.36
CA GLU A 156 40.03 -6.84 37.96
C GLU A 156 40.39 -6.26 36.59
N GLU A 157 41.67 -5.94 36.36
CA GLU A 157 42.16 -5.48 35.05
C GLU A 157 41.87 -6.48 33.94
N ARG A 158 42.10 -7.78 34.19
CA ARG A 158 41.78 -8.84 33.21
C ARG A 158 40.29 -8.90 32.89
N ARG A 159 39.42 -8.64 33.87
CA ARG A 159 37.97 -8.58 33.64
C ARG A 159 37.57 -7.36 32.81
N LEU A 160 38.14 -6.20 33.10
CA LEU A 160 37.88 -4.96 32.35
C LEU A 160 38.40 -5.04 30.91
N ASP A 161 39.57 -5.64 30.68
CA ASP A 161 40.11 -5.88 29.33
C ASP A 161 39.17 -6.78 28.49
N LEU A 162 38.68 -7.88 29.06
CA LEU A 162 37.69 -8.72 28.40
C LEU A 162 36.38 -7.97 28.11
N GLN A 163 35.95 -7.09 29.02
CA GLN A 163 34.77 -6.26 28.83
C GLN A 163 34.96 -5.23 27.71
N SER A 164 36.12 -4.57 27.64
CA SER A 164 36.47 -3.62 26.58
C SER A 164 36.43 -4.30 25.20
N ARG A 165 37.08 -5.46 25.06
CA ARG A 165 37.06 -6.23 23.80
C ARG A 165 35.64 -6.63 23.39
N ALA A 166 34.80 -7.03 24.35
CA ALA A 166 33.41 -7.37 24.09
C ALA A 166 32.57 -6.15 23.64
N LEU A 167 32.82 -4.96 24.21
CA LEU A 167 32.17 -3.72 23.78
C LEU A 167 32.63 -3.31 22.38
N GLN A 168 33.92 -3.40 22.09
CA GLN A 168 34.48 -3.13 20.76
C GLN A 168 33.89 -4.05 19.67
N GLN A 169 33.75 -5.34 19.96
CA GLN A 169 33.11 -6.29 19.04
C GLN A 169 31.65 -5.89 18.75
N ARG A 170 30.88 -5.57 19.79
CA ARG A 170 29.47 -5.15 19.63
C ARG A 170 29.33 -3.85 18.85
N LEU A 171 30.27 -2.91 19.00
CA LEU A 171 30.31 -1.69 18.20
C LEU A 171 30.52 -2.02 16.72
N GLY A 172 31.45 -2.92 16.41
CA GLY A 172 31.66 -3.42 15.04
C GLY A 172 30.39 -4.07 14.48
N ASP A 173 29.76 -4.96 15.24
CA ASP A 173 28.53 -5.64 14.81
C ASP A 173 27.39 -4.66 14.50
N LEU A 174 27.24 -3.59 15.30
CA LEU A 174 26.23 -2.57 15.07
C LEU A 174 26.53 -1.70 13.84
N GLN A 175 27.80 -1.38 13.59
CA GLN A 175 28.21 -0.65 12.39
C GLN A 175 27.94 -1.47 11.11
N ASP A 176 28.21 -2.77 11.16
CA ASP A 176 27.91 -3.69 10.06
C ASP A 176 26.40 -3.83 9.83
N GLN A 177 25.61 -3.88 10.91
CA GLN A 177 24.14 -3.89 10.82
C GLN A 177 23.59 -2.59 10.22
N LEU A 178 24.10 -1.43 10.64
CA LEU A 178 23.69 -0.14 10.07
C LEU A 178 23.96 -0.09 8.56
N THR A 179 25.16 -0.50 8.15
CA THR A 179 25.53 -0.61 6.72
C THR A 179 24.60 -1.55 5.96
N SER A 180 24.21 -2.66 6.59
CA SER A 180 23.28 -3.62 5.99
C SER A 180 21.87 -3.05 5.83
N VAL A 181 21.37 -2.29 6.80
CA VAL A 181 20.06 -1.62 6.73
C VAL A 181 20.05 -0.58 5.61
N GLU A 182 21.11 0.23 5.49
CA GLU A 182 21.26 1.20 4.40
C GLU A 182 21.29 0.50 3.02
N LEU A 183 21.97 -0.64 2.92
CA LEU A 183 22.04 -1.42 1.68
C LEU A 183 20.71 -2.09 1.33
N GLU A 184 19.99 -2.64 2.31
CA GLU A 184 18.67 -3.23 2.07
C GLU A 184 17.66 -2.15 1.69
N GLN A 185 17.71 -0.98 2.31
CA GLN A 185 16.84 0.13 1.91
C GLN A 185 17.13 0.61 0.49
N ALA A 186 18.40 0.66 0.06
CA ALA A 186 18.73 0.94 -1.33
C ALA A 186 18.13 -0.08 -2.32
N LYS A 187 17.66 -1.23 -1.83
CA LYS A 187 16.95 -2.27 -2.60
C LYS A 187 15.44 -2.31 -2.34
N THR A 188 14.92 -1.68 -1.28
CA THR A 188 13.50 -1.74 -0.91
C THR A 188 12.65 -0.91 -1.86
N ALA A 189 11.48 -1.47 -2.22
CA ALA A 189 10.38 -0.96 -3.03
C ALA A 189 10.53 0.45 -3.61
N ASP A 190 11.06 0.50 -4.83
CA ASP A 190 10.88 1.63 -5.73
C ASP A 190 9.39 1.69 -6.12
N VAL A 191 8.62 2.51 -5.42
CA VAL A 191 7.24 2.82 -5.78
C VAL A 191 7.26 3.94 -6.79
N ARG A 192 6.80 3.67 -8.00
CA ARG A 192 6.85 4.65 -9.08
C ARG A 192 5.68 4.50 -10.04
N ILE A 193 5.32 5.61 -10.68
CA ILE A 193 4.32 5.61 -11.74
C ILE A 193 4.93 4.91 -12.98
N LEU A 194 4.37 3.77 -13.34
CA LEU A 194 4.76 2.98 -14.51
C LEU A 194 4.16 3.55 -15.79
N ALA A 195 2.88 3.91 -15.73
CA ALA A 195 2.16 4.59 -16.79
C ALA A 195 1.45 5.80 -16.20
N ALA A 196 1.75 6.97 -16.77
CA ALA A 196 1.10 8.21 -16.39
C ALA A 196 -0.43 8.11 -16.60
N PRO A 197 -1.22 8.86 -15.82
CA PRO A 197 -2.66 8.91 -16.02
C PRO A 197 -3.03 9.19 -17.47
N GLU A 198 -3.87 8.33 -18.05
CA GLU A 198 -4.41 8.50 -19.39
C GLU A 198 -5.92 8.29 -19.41
N LEU A 199 -6.59 8.96 -20.35
CA LEU A 199 -8.03 8.79 -20.53
C LEU A 199 -8.32 7.46 -21.21
N LEU A 200 -9.30 6.74 -20.67
CA LEU A 200 -9.84 5.57 -21.32
C LEU A 200 -10.57 5.99 -22.60
N GLY A 201 -10.28 5.31 -23.70
CA GLY A 201 -10.86 5.60 -25.01
C GLY A 201 -12.37 5.35 -25.09
N GLU A 202 -12.94 4.62 -24.13
CA GLU A 202 -14.37 4.36 -24.01
C GLU A 202 -14.90 4.74 -22.62
N PRO A 203 -16.15 5.24 -22.52
CA PRO A 203 -16.75 5.56 -21.23
C PRO A 203 -16.94 4.32 -20.36
N LEU A 204 -16.68 4.45 -19.06
CA LEU A 204 -16.83 3.38 -18.06
C LEU A 204 -18.30 2.98 -17.85
N ALA A 205 -19.22 3.93 -17.96
CA ALA A 205 -20.66 3.69 -17.80
C ALA A 205 -21.53 4.60 -18.69
N PRO A 206 -22.72 4.13 -19.08
CA PRO A 206 -23.24 2.76 -18.90
C PRO A 206 -22.60 1.75 -19.87
N LYS A 207 -22.34 0.51 -19.43
CA LYS A 207 -21.88 -0.59 -20.31
C LYS A 207 -23.07 -1.12 -21.12
N PRO A 208 -23.25 -0.74 -22.41
CA PRO A 208 -24.49 -1.01 -23.14
C PRO A 208 -24.78 -2.51 -23.28
N ALA A 209 -23.73 -3.34 -23.36
CA ALA A 209 -23.85 -4.79 -23.42
C ALA A 209 -24.47 -5.40 -22.16
N GLN A 210 -24.07 -4.94 -20.97
CA GLN A 210 -24.62 -5.44 -19.71
C GLN A 210 -26.08 -5.00 -19.51
N ALA A 211 -26.38 -3.74 -19.86
CA ALA A 211 -27.75 -3.23 -19.83
C ALA A 211 -28.69 -4.01 -20.78
N ALA A 212 -28.19 -4.40 -21.96
CA ALA A 212 -28.93 -5.23 -22.90
C ALA A 212 -29.20 -6.64 -22.34
N ALA A 213 -28.20 -7.28 -21.72
CA ALA A 213 -28.34 -8.60 -21.10
C ALA A 213 -29.35 -8.60 -19.94
N ALA A 214 -29.24 -7.62 -19.03
CA ALA A 214 -30.19 -7.46 -17.92
C ALA A 214 -31.62 -7.21 -18.44
N GLY A 215 -31.76 -6.35 -19.45
CA GLY A 215 -33.05 -6.08 -20.10
C GLY A 215 -33.67 -7.33 -20.76
N ALA A 216 -32.84 -8.18 -21.38
CA ALA A 216 -33.29 -9.43 -21.97
C ALA A 216 -33.80 -10.42 -20.91
N LEU A 217 -33.09 -10.58 -19.79
CA LEU A 217 -33.50 -11.45 -18.67
C LEU A 217 -34.85 -11.02 -18.07
N VAL A 218 -35.02 -9.72 -17.82
CA VAL A 218 -36.29 -9.17 -17.34
C VAL A 218 -37.41 -9.39 -18.37
N GLY A 219 -37.11 -9.19 -19.65
CA GLY A 219 -38.05 -9.46 -20.75
C GLY A 219 -38.52 -10.92 -20.77
N ILE A 220 -37.60 -11.87 -20.63
CA ILE A 220 -37.90 -13.30 -20.57
C ILE A 220 -38.75 -13.63 -19.34
N ALA A 221 -38.41 -13.08 -18.17
CA ALA A 221 -39.18 -13.31 -16.94
C ALA A 221 -40.63 -12.82 -17.07
N ILE A 222 -40.84 -11.62 -17.62
CA ILE A 222 -42.17 -11.05 -17.87
C ILE A 222 -42.94 -11.89 -18.90
N ALA A 223 -42.30 -12.26 -20.01
CA ALA A 223 -42.93 -13.10 -21.04
C ALA A 223 -43.38 -14.46 -20.46
N THR A 224 -42.52 -15.08 -19.64
CA THR A 224 -42.82 -16.37 -18.98
C THR A 224 -44.00 -16.23 -18.02
N ALA A 225 -44.02 -15.18 -17.18
CA ALA A 225 -45.13 -14.90 -16.27
C ALA A 225 -46.45 -14.68 -17.01
N MET A 226 -46.42 -13.96 -18.14
CA MET A 226 -47.60 -13.73 -18.98
C MET A 226 -48.13 -15.04 -19.60
N ILE A 227 -47.25 -15.90 -20.10
CA ILE A 227 -47.61 -17.22 -20.65
C ILE A 227 -48.27 -18.09 -19.56
N VAL A 228 -47.71 -18.10 -18.34
CA VAL A 228 -48.27 -18.84 -17.21
C VAL A 228 -49.66 -18.30 -16.83
N LEU A 229 -49.84 -16.97 -16.80
CA LEU A 229 -51.14 -16.36 -16.49
C LEU A 229 -52.21 -16.72 -17.53
N LEU A 230 -51.85 -16.66 -18.82
CA LEU A 230 -52.75 -16.95 -19.93
C LEU A 230 -53.13 -18.43 -20.01
N THR A 231 -52.22 -19.34 -19.66
CA THR A 231 -52.53 -20.78 -19.63
C THR A 231 -53.38 -21.17 -18.42
N ARG A 232 -53.22 -20.49 -17.27
CA ARG A 232 -54.04 -20.74 -16.06
C ARG A 232 -55.48 -20.21 -16.15
N GLY A 233 -55.70 -19.17 -16.97
CA GLY A 233 -57.03 -18.57 -17.21
C GLY A 233 -57.97 -19.43 -18.05
N ARG A 234 -57.46 -20.45 -18.76
CA ARG A 234 -58.27 -21.45 -19.47
C ARG A 234 -58.66 -22.58 -18.53
N ARG A 235 -59.54 -22.31 -17.57
CA ARG A 235 -60.29 -23.39 -16.91
C ARG A 235 -61.32 -23.94 -17.89
N PRO A 236 -61.34 -25.24 -18.19
CA PRO A 236 -62.38 -25.84 -19.01
C PRO A 236 -63.71 -25.78 -18.25
N GLU A 237 -64.65 -24.97 -18.74
CA GLU A 237 -66.07 -25.17 -18.44
C GLU A 237 -66.52 -26.48 -19.11
N SER A 238 -66.45 -27.57 -18.37
CA SER A 238 -67.08 -28.85 -18.72
C SER A 238 -67.36 -29.60 -17.43
N ALA A 239 -68.53 -30.12 -17.12
CA ALA A 239 -69.82 -30.13 -17.80
C ALA A 239 -70.82 -30.51 -16.70
N TRP A 240 -71.85 -29.69 -16.47
CA TRP A 240 -73.04 -30.11 -15.73
C TRP A 240 -74.08 -30.50 -16.77
N ASP A 241 -74.19 -31.80 -17.05
CA ASP A 241 -75.44 -32.39 -17.54
C ASP A 241 -75.36 -33.92 -17.46
N ARG A 242 -75.82 -34.45 -16.33
CA ARG A 242 -76.72 -35.62 -16.25
C ARG A 242 -77.12 -35.91 -14.80
#